data_AF-A0A258Z2F3-F1
#
_entry.id   AF-A0A258Z2F3-F1
#
_cell.length_a   1.000
_cell.length_b   1.000
_cell.length_c   1.000
_cell.angle_alpha   90.00
_cell.angle_beta   90.00
_cell.angle_gamma   90.00
#
_symmetry.space_group_name_H-M   'P 1'
#
loop_
_entity.id
_entity.type
_entity.pdbx_description
1 polymer ?
#
loop_
_entity_poly.entity_id
_entity_poly.type
_entity_poly.pdbx_seq_one_letter_code
_entity_poly.pdbx_strand_id
1 'polypeptide(L)' 'MSLTVEQIAEEALSLPSEARALLADRLADSLDPLEEGYTRTLWVNESLRRRDDVRNGHVQTIPGDEALSRIRQMFSR' A
#
# COMPACT_ATOMS: atom_id res chain seq x y z
N MET A 1 33.10 1.32 7.19
CA MET A 1 32.76 2.64 6.64
C MET A 1 31.33 2.56 6.13
N SER A 2 30.44 3.46 6.55
CA SER A 2 29.08 3.52 6.02
C SER A 2 29.08 4.37 4.75
N LEU A 3 28.46 3.87 3.68
CA LEU A 3 28.15 4.68 2.50
C LEU A 3 27.14 5.77 2.87
N THR A 4 27.26 6.96 2.29
CA THR A 4 26.23 8.00 2.44
C THR A 4 25.01 7.66 1.58
N VAL A 5 23.86 8.28 1.89
CA VAL A 5 22.63 8.08 1.11
C VAL A 5 22.84 8.50 -0.35
N GLU A 6 23.58 9.57 -0.58
CA GLU A 6 23.91 10.08 -1.91
C GLU A 6 24.74 9.08 -2.71
N GLN A 7 25.74 8.46 -2.07
CA GLN A 7 26.56 7.41 -2.71
C GLN A 7 25.72 6.18 -3.06
N ILE A 8 24.79 5.78 -2.18
CA ILE A 8 23.87 4.66 -2.44
C ILE A 8 22.93 5.00 -3.60
N ALA A 9 22.42 6.23 -3.65
CA ALA A 9 21.51 6.68 -4.71
C ALA A 9 22.22 6.75 -6.07
N GLU A 10 23.45 7.25 -6.13
CA GLU A 10 24.25 7.32 -7.36
C GLU A 10 24.49 5.93 -7.95
N GLU A 11 24.94 4.98 -7.12
CA GLU A 11 25.14 3.60 -7.52
C GLU A 11 23.82 2.93 -7.94
N ALA A 12 22.73 3.15 -7.20
CA ALA A 12 21.42 2.61 -7.55
C ALA A 12 20.91 3.13 -8.89
N LEU A 13 21.13 4.41 -9.21
CA LEU A 13 20.71 5.00 -10.48
C LEU A 13 21.53 4.49 -11.68
N SER A 14 22.76 4.05 -11.46
CA SER A 14 23.61 3.43 -12.49
C SER A 14 23.11 2.05 -12.96
N LEU A 15 22.26 1.39 -12.17
CA LEU A 15 21.75 0.05 -12.48
C LEU A 15 20.79 0.06 -13.70
N PRO A 16 20.67 -1.06 -14.43
CA PRO A 16 19.62 -1.25 -15.43
C PRO A 16 18.23 -1.06 -14.83
N SER A 17 17.26 -0.67 -15.66
CA SER A 17 15.90 -0.32 -15.20
C SER A 17 15.22 -1.41 -14.37
N GLU A 18 15.39 -2.68 -14.75
CA GLU A 18 14.81 -3.82 -14.04
C GLU A 18 15.40 -4.01 -12.64
N ALA A 19 16.73 -3.86 -12.51
CA ALA A 19 17.42 -3.95 -11.23
C ALA A 19 17.04 -2.78 -10.30
N ARG A 20 16.81 -1.57 -10.86
CA ARG A 20 16.29 -0.44 -10.08
C ARG A 20 14.88 -0.68 -9.56
N ALA A 21 14.00 -1.25 -10.37
CA ALA A 21 12.64 -1.60 -9.94
C ALA A 21 12.67 -2.62 -8.79
N LEU A 22 13.47 -3.69 -8.93
CA LEU A 22 13.65 -4.67 -7.86
C LEU A 22 14.21 -4.06 -6.56
N LEU A 23 15.17 -3.13 -6.67
CA LEU A 23 15.71 -2.44 -5.49
C LEU A 23 14.68 -1.51 -4.86
N ALA A 24 13.89 -0.80 -5.66
CA ALA A 24 12.82 0.06 -5.17
C ALA A 24 11.77 -0.74 -4.41
N ASP A 25 11.36 -1.91 -4.93
CA ASP A 25 10.42 -2.81 -4.24
C ASP A 25 10.96 -3.24 -2.87
N ARG A 26 12.23 -3.69 -2.81
CA ARG A 26 12.85 -4.11 -1.54
C ARG A 26 12.99 -2.96 -0.54
N LEU A 27 13.30 -1.76 -1.02
CA LEU A 27 13.37 -0.58 -0.16
C LEU A 27 11.99 -0.21 0.36
N ALA A 28 10.95 -0.23 -0.50
CA ALA A 28 9.58 -0.02 -0.09
C ALA A 28 9.12 -1.05 0.96
N ASP A 29 9.42 -2.34 0.75
CA ASP A 29 9.16 -3.41 1.73
C ASP A 29 9.91 -3.19 3.04
N SER A 30 11.11 -2.61 3.00
CA SER A 30 11.88 -2.29 4.21
C SER A 30 11.38 -1.05 4.96
N LEU A 31 10.67 -0.18 4.24
CA LEU A 31 10.01 1.02 4.78
C LEU A 31 8.64 0.71 5.34
N ASP A 32 8.03 -0.41 4.93
CA ASP A 32 6.96 -1.02 5.70
C ASP A 32 7.61 -1.33 7.04
N PRO A 33 7.32 -0.57 8.10
CA PRO A 33 7.89 -0.88 9.39
C PRO A 33 7.53 -2.34 9.68
N LEU A 34 8.22 -2.97 10.62
CA LEU A 34 7.50 -3.88 11.51
C LEU A 34 6.18 -3.18 11.85
N GLU A 35 5.07 -3.48 11.14
CA GLU A 35 3.81 -2.79 11.30
C GLU A 35 3.50 -2.97 12.76
N GLU A 36 3.81 -1.94 13.54
CA GLU A 36 3.65 -1.92 14.96
C GLU A 36 2.20 -2.33 15.15
N GLY A 37 1.97 -3.42 15.88
CA GLY A 37 0.71 -4.17 15.82
C GLY A 37 -0.54 -3.31 15.92
N TYR A 38 -0.43 -2.07 16.41
CA TYR A 38 -1.40 -0.99 16.29
C TYR A 38 -1.97 -0.75 14.88
N THR A 39 -1.17 -0.45 13.84
CA THR A 39 -1.71 -0.16 12.49
C THR A 39 -2.45 -1.36 11.94
N ARG A 40 -1.85 -2.55 12.04
CA ARG A 40 -2.50 -3.82 11.68
C ARG A 40 -3.79 -4.06 12.46
N THR A 41 -3.80 -3.78 13.76
CA THR A 41 -4.99 -3.91 14.62
C THR A 41 -6.08 -2.95 14.18
N LEU A 42 -5.75 -1.71 13.82
CA LEU A 42 -6.72 -0.76 13.27
C LEU A 42 -7.32 -1.26 11.96
N TRP A 43 -6.50 -1.79 11.04
CA TRP A 43 -6.99 -2.38 9.78
C TRP A 43 -7.88 -3.60 10.01
N VAL A 44 -7.50 -4.50 10.92
CA VAL A 44 -8.31 -5.68 11.28
C VAL A 44 -9.64 -5.25 11.88
N ASN A 45 -9.61 -4.32 12.84
CA ASN A 45 -10.82 -3.82 13.50
C ASN A 45 -11.78 -3.16 12.50
N GLU A 46 -11.26 -2.31 11.61
CA GLU A 46 -12.08 -1.65 10.60
C GLU A 46 -12.65 -2.65 9.58
N SER A 47 -11.86 -3.67 9.20
CA SER A 47 -12.31 -4.72 8.28
C SER A 47 -13.44 -5.56 8.89
N LEU A 48 -13.30 -5.94 10.16
CA LEU A 48 -14.33 -6.66 10.90
C LEU A 48 -15.60 -5.82 11.04
N ARG A 49 -15.46 -4.55 11.44
CA ARG A 49 -16.58 -3.62 11.57
C ARG A 49 -17.35 -3.48 10.25
N ARG A 50 -16.66 -3.23 9.14
CA ARG A 50 -17.30 -3.09 7.81
C ARG A 50 -18.01 -4.37 7.36
N ARG A 51 -17.40 -5.52 7.59
CA ARG A 51 -18.02 -6.83 7.29
C ARG A 51 -19.31 -7.00 8.09
N ASP A 52 -19.29 -6.68 9.37
CA ASP A 52 -20.44 -6.86 10.25
C ASP A 52 -21.55 -5.84 9.95
N ASP A 53 -21.20 -4.60 9.62
CA ASP A 53 -22.17 -3.60 9.13
C ASP A 53 -22.89 -4.07 7.86
N VAL A 54 -22.17 -4.71 6.93
CA VAL A 54 -22.79 -5.31 5.73
C VAL A 54 -23.68 -6.50 6.10
N ARG A 55 -23.19 -7.43 6.93
CA ARG A 55 -23.94 -8.65 7.30
C ARG A 55 -25.19 -8.35 8.11
N ASN A 56 -25.14 -7.33 8.96
CA ASN A 56 -26.26 -6.90 9.79
C ASN A 56 -27.17 -5.90 9.07
N GLY A 57 -26.84 -5.48 7.83
CA GLY A 57 -27.65 -4.55 7.05
C GLY A 57 -27.62 -3.11 7.57
N HIS A 58 -26.60 -2.72 8.34
CA HIS A 58 -26.42 -1.34 8.82
C HIS A 58 -26.06 -0.36 7.69
N VAL A 59 -25.58 -0.87 6.57
CA VAL A 59 -25.18 -0.08 5.41
C VAL A 59 -25.81 -0.62 4.13
N GLN A 60 -26.15 0.30 3.22
CA GLN A 60 -26.55 -0.08 1.86
C GLN A 60 -25.31 -0.38 1.02
N THR A 61 -25.23 -1.59 0.50
CA THR A 61 -24.14 -1.99 -0.41
C THR A 61 -24.44 -1.60 -1.85
N ILE A 62 -23.38 -1.50 -2.64
CA ILE A 62 -23.45 -1.34 -4.11
C ILE A 62 -22.69 -2.49 -4.76
N PRO A 63 -22.98 -2.83 -6.03
CA PRO A 63 -22.19 -3.82 -6.78
C PRO A 63 -20.69 -3.46 -6.81
N GLY A 64 -19.84 -4.48 -6.70
CA GLY A 64 -18.38 -4.30 -6.65
C GLY A 64 -17.82 -3.59 -7.89
N ASP A 65 -18.31 -3.93 -9.07
CA ASP A 65 -17.89 -3.31 -10.33
C ASP A 65 -18.23 -1.82 -10.38
N GLU A 66 -19.39 -1.44 -9.81
CA GLU A 66 -19.80 -0.04 -9.70
C GLU A 66 -18.87 0.73 -8.75
N ALA A 67 -18.55 0.15 -7.59
CA ALA A 67 -17.62 0.75 -6.63
C ALA A 67 -16.24 1.01 -7.26
N LEU A 68 -15.68 0.00 -7.94
CA LEU A 68 -14.37 0.11 -8.59
C LEU A 68 -14.40 1.10 -9.76
N SER A 69 -15.50 1.17 -10.52
CA SER A 69 -15.67 2.16 -11.58
C SER A 69 -15.62 3.59 -11.03
N ARG A 70 -16.34 3.86 -9.93
CA ARG A 70 -16.35 5.19 -9.29
C ARG A 70 -14.95 5.59 -8.83
N ILE A 71 -14.19 4.69 -8.20
CA ILE A 71 -12.81 4.95 -7.77
C ILE A 71 -11.92 5.32 -8.96
N ARG A 72 -11.98 4.53 -10.05
CA ARG A 72 -11.18 4.82 -11.25
C ARG A 72 -11.47 6.20 -11.82
N GLN A 73 -12.76 6.59 -11.87
CA GLN A 73 -13.17 7.92 -12.33
C GLN A 73 -12.67 9.06 -11.44
N MET A 74 -12.55 8.83 -10.12
CA MET A 74 -12.04 9.84 -9.19
C MET A 74 -10.56 10.16 -9.40
N PHE A 75 -9.77 9.19 -9.86
CA PHE A 75 -8.31 9.30 -10.01
C PHE A 75 -7.84 9.42 -11.46
N SER A 76 -8.72 9.28 -12.45
CA SER A 76 -8.44 9.59 -13.85
C SER A 76 -8.45 11.12 -14.05
N ARG A 77 -7.32 11.77 -13.75
CA ARG A 77 -6.97 13.11 -14.22
C ARG A 77 -5.83 13.00 -15.23
#